data_AF-A0A925ZMJ0-F1
#
_entry.id   AF-A0A925ZMJ0-F1
#
_cell.length_a   1.000
_cell.length_b   1.000
_cell.length_c   1.000
_cell.angle_alpha   90.00
_cell.angle_beta   90.00
_cell.angle_gamma   90.00
#
_symmetry.space_group_name_H-M   'P 1'
#
loop_
_entity.id
_entity.type
_entity.pdbx_description
1 polymer ?
#
loop_
_entity_poly.entity_id
_entity_poly.type
_entity_poly.pdbx_seq_one_letter_code
_entity_poly.pdbx_strand_id
1 'polypeptide(L)'
;MLAFASMGADAEGCSAELESDGNAESWEFGEIPEATEPLPMTCEFVEGDNCWTAFAEQFGACTPAGEAMFDADRTACEYADGSRIEWDGSVDVPSSGIHVPIIEHRFLEPDGSPCMTAKFLGIAHVALDVGGDVTVLHADSLTTFELICPDGRTYRNDVEGTCPDLGARWLAHELPGYDVVCDADAAACEFLVNGSGDPGEPRQRVTSCGF
;
A
#
# COMPACT_ATOMS: atom_id res chain seq x y z
N MET A 1 -5.50 -56.20 -8.70
CA MET A 1 -6.78 -55.45 -8.72
C MET A 1 -6.84 -54.63 -7.45
N LEU A 2 -6.44 -53.36 -7.51
CA LEU A 2 -6.57 -52.38 -6.43
C LEU A 2 -7.16 -51.13 -7.09
N ALA A 3 -8.31 -50.72 -6.58
CA ALA A 3 -9.13 -49.65 -7.13
C ALA A 3 -8.52 -48.28 -6.80
N PHE A 4 -8.48 -47.40 -7.80
CA PHE A 4 -8.23 -45.97 -7.61
C PHE A 4 -9.55 -45.31 -7.21
N ALA A 5 -9.59 -44.69 -6.03
CA ALA A 5 -10.65 -43.77 -5.65
C ALA A 5 -10.26 -42.35 -6.08
N SER A 6 -11.08 -41.80 -6.97
CA SER A 6 -11.09 -40.41 -7.42
C SER A 6 -11.54 -39.51 -6.27
N MET A 7 -10.72 -38.57 -5.84
CA MET A 7 -11.14 -37.44 -4.99
C MET A 7 -11.43 -36.25 -5.90
N GLY A 8 -12.71 -35.90 -5.99
CA GLY A 8 -13.20 -34.69 -6.67
C GLY A 8 -12.83 -33.45 -5.87
N ALA A 9 -12.45 -32.40 -6.59
CA ALA A 9 -12.23 -31.07 -6.05
C ALA A 9 -13.56 -30.31 -6.09
N ASP A 10 -14.13 -30.05 -4.92
CA ASP A 10 -15.19 -29.04 -4.73
C ASP A 10 -14.52 -27.80 -4.14
N ALA A 11 -14.22 -26.83 -5.00
CA ALA A 11 -13.76 -25.49 -4.63
C ALA A 11 -14.96 -24.55 -4.63
N GLU A 12 -15.84 -24.71 -3.64
CA GLU A 12 -16.93 -23.77 -3.37
C GLU A 12 -16.64 -23.04 -2.05
N GLY A 13 -16.50 -21.71 -2.14
CA GLY A 13 -16.84 -20.79 -1.04
C GLY A 13 -15.81 -20.61 0.09
N CYS A 14 -14.69 -19.95 -0.19
CA CYS A 14 -13.97 -19.20 0.85
C CYS A 14 -14.27 -17.70 0.70
N SER A 15 -15.51 -17.30 0.98
CA SER A 15 -15.86 -15.92 1.28
C SER A 15 -15.72 -15.76 2.79
N ALA A 16 -14.52 -15.43 3.27
CA ALA A 16 -14.39 -14.99 4.66
C ALA A 16 -15.00 -13.59 4.74
N GLU A 17 -16.25 -13.51 5.19
CA GLU A 17 -16.83 -12.26 5.66
C GLU A 17 -16.04 -11.85 6.91
N LEU A 18 -15.09 -10.93 6.74
CA LEU A 18 -14.43 -10.25 7.85
C LEU A 18 -15.48 -9.35 8.50
N GLU A 19 -16.15 -9.86 9.53
CA GLU A 19 -16.96 -9.04 10.43
C GLU A 19 -16.01 -8.09 11.18
N SER A 20 -15.94 -6.83 10.75
CA SER A 20 -15.18 -5.81 11.48
C SER A 20 -15.96 -5.48 12.76
N ASP A 21 -15.44 -5.89 13.92
CA ASP A 21 -16.03 -5.54 15.21
C ASP A 21 -16.03 -4.02 15.36
N GLY A 22 -17.23 -3.45 15.31
CA GLY A 22 -17.45 -2.03 15.11
C GLY A 22 -16.87 -1.16 16.22
N ASN A 23 -15.90 -0.33 15.86
CA ASN A 23 -15.80 1.06 16.31
C ASN A 23 -14.97 1.93 15.35
N ALA A 24 -14.88 1.55 14.07
CA ALA A 24 -14.21 2.38 13.07
C ALA A 24 -15.13 3.54 12.70
N GLU A 25 -14.95 4.70 13.33
CA GLU A 25 -15.25 5.95 12.65
C GLU A 25 -14.41 5.92 11.37
N SER A 26 -15.04 5.57 10.24
CA SER A 26 -14.37 5.59 8.94
C SER A 26 -13.76 6.96 8.76
N TRP A 27 -12.44 7.05 8.65
CA TRP A 27 -11.81 8.34 8.47
C TRP A 27 -12.27 8.95 7.15
N GLU A 28 -12.42 10.27 7.12
CA GLU A 28 -12.77 10.95 5.88
C GLU A 28 -11.61 10.78 4.90
N PHE A 29 -11.87 10.02 3.85
CA PHE A 29 -10.96 9.81 2.73
C PHE A 29 -11.47 10.66 1.57
N GLY A 30 -10.56 11.27 0.81
CA GLY A 30 -10.90 12.01 -0.40
C GLY A 30 -11.73 11.18 -1.38
N GLU A 31 -12.37 11.86 -2.33
CA GLU A 31 -13.13 11.17 -3.36
C GLU A 31 -12.18 10.32 -4.22
N ILE A 32 -12.46 9.01 -4.32
CA ILE A 32 -11.71 8.13 -5.20
C ILE A 32 -11.93 8.60 -6.64
N PRO A 33 -10.85 8.89 -7.41
CA PRO A 33 -10.98 9.39 -8.77
C PRO A 33 -11.69 8.37 -9.66
N GLU A 34 -12.56 8.86 -10.55
CA GLU A 34 -13.16 8.01 -11.57
C GLU A 34 -12.11 7.63 -12.63
N ALA A 35 -11.94 6.33 -12.86
CA ALA A 35 -11.00 5.83 -13.85
C ALA A 35 -11.39 6.25 -15.28
N THR A 36 -10.40 6.68 -16.07
CA THR A 36 -10.55 6.95 -17.50
C THR A 36 -10.12 5.75 -18.36
N GLU A 37 -10.20 5.88 -19.68
CA GLU A 37 -9.59 4.93 -20.60
C GLU A 37 -8.09 4.78 -20.29
N PRO A 38 -7.57 3.54 -20.18
CA PRO A 38 -6.22 3.30 -19.71
C PRO A 38 -5.16 3.70 -20.74
N LEU A 39 -4.15 4.42 -20.27
CA LEU A 39 -2.94 4.75 -21.01
C LEU A 39 -1.84 3.71 -20.74
N PRO A 40 -0.93 3.45 -21.71
CA PRO A 40 0.20 2.58 -21.47
C PRO A 40 1.19 3.20 -20.49
N MET A 41 1.69 2.39 -19.56
CA MET A 41 2.91 2.71 -18.82
C MET A 41 4.13 2.53 -19.73
N THR A 42 4.50 3.59 -20.45
CA THR A 42 5.67 3.62 -21.33
C THR A 42 6.96 3.60 -20.51
N CYS A 43 8.11 3.31 -21.15
CA CYS A 43 9.38 3.36 -20.44
C CYS A 43 9.68 4.79 -19.92
N GLU A 44 9.27 5.82 -20.67
CA GLU A 44 9.36 7.22 -20.24
C GLU A 44 8.48 7.52 -19.01
N PHE A 45 7.29 6.92 -18.92
CA PHE A 45 6.47 7.05 -17.71
C PHE A 45 7.22 6.50 -16.49
N VAL A 46 7.87 5.34 -16.64
CA VAL A 46 8.57 4.70 -15.51
C VAL A 46 9.84 5.46 -15.10
N GLU A 47 10.53 6.09 -16.05
CA GLU A 47 11.77 6.83 -15.80
C GLU A 47 11.57 8.33 -15.54
N GLY A 48 10.35 8.84 -15.75
CA GLY A 48 10.04 10.25 -15.74
C GLY A 48 9.17 10.71 -14.58
N ASP A 49 8.93 12.02 -14.54
CA ASP A 49 7.99 12.63 -13.60
C ASP A 49 6.56 12.21 -13.95
N ASN A 50 5.89 11.57 -13.00
CA ASN A 50 4.53 11.10 -13.15
C ASN A 50 3.75 11.33 -11.85
N CYS A 51 2.46 10.98 -11.83
CA CYS A 51 1.65 11.21 -10.64
C CYS A 51 2.10 10.37 -9.43
N TRP A 52 2.72 9.21 -9.66
CA TRP A 52 3.29 8.40 -8.60
C TRP A 52 4.54 9.03 -7.99
N THR A 53 5.46 9.56 -8.79
CA THR A 53 6.67 10.20 -8.25
C THR A 53 6.31 11.44 -7.44
N ALA A 54 5.36 12.24 -7.91
CA ALA A 54 4.81 13.37 -7.15
C ALA A 54 4.14 12.92 -5.84
N PHE A 55 3.39 11.81 -5.88
CA PHE A 55 2.82 11.20 -4.68
C PHE A 55 3.90 10.74 -3.70
N ALA A 56 4.92 10.02 -4.17
CA ALA A 56 6.01 9.50 -3.36
C ALA A 56 6.81 10.62 -2.66
N GLU A 57 7.03 11.74 -3.35
CA GLU A 57 7.66 12.93 -2.76
C GLU A 57 6.82 13.51 -1.62
N GLN A 58 5.51 13.69 -1.83
CA GLN A 58 4.61 14.22 -0.80
C GLN A 58 4.46 13.25 0.38
N PHE A 59 4.40 11.95 0.10
CA PHE A 59 4.40 10.92 1.13
C PHE A 59 5.66 11.00 2.01
N GLY A 60 6.84 11.14 1.39
CA GLY A 60 8.09 11.36 2.12
C GLY A 60 8.05 12.62 3.00
N ALA A 61 7.37 13.68 2.56
CA ALA A 61 7.17 14.90 3.35
C ALA A 61 6.18 14.71 4.52
N CYS A 62 5.18 13.85 4.37
CA CYS A 62 4.23 13.50 5.42
C CYS A 62 4.77 12.50 6.44
N THR A 63 5.90 11.86 6.15
CA THR A 63 6.40 10.79 6.99
C THR A 63 7.23 11.35 8.16
N PRO A 64 6.89 11.01 9.42
CA PRO A 64 7.71 11.31 10.58
C PRO A 64 9.11 10.71 10.46
N ALA A 65 10.12 11.51 10.77
CA ALA A 65 11.50 11.05 10.81
C ALA A 65 11.84 10.41 12.16
N GLY A 66 12.57 9.29 12.13
CA GLY A 66 13.11 8.63 13.30
C GLY A 66 12.38 7.34 13.67
N GLU A 67 12.61 6.88 14.89
CA GLU A 67 11.99 5.65 15.42
C GLU A 67 10.89 6.05 16.40
N ALA A 68 9.70 5.48 16.22
CA ALA A 68 8.61 5.54 17.19
C ALA A 68 8.40 4.17 17.84
N MET A 69 7.62 4.12 18.92
CA MET A 69 7.17 2.87 19.54
C MET A 69 5.65 2.79 19.51
N PHE A 70 5.13 1.59 19.33
CA PHE A 70 3.71 1.32 19.47
C PHE A 70 3.22 1.68 20.86
N ASP A 71 1.98 2.17 20.92
CA ASP A 71 1.22 2.19 22.15
C ASP A 71 0.91 0.77 22.65
N ALA A 72 0.39 0.66 23.88
CA ALA A 72 0.12 -0.64 24.49
C ALA A 72 -0.89 -1.49 23.70
N ASP A 73 -1.80 -0.83 22.99
CA ASP A 73 -2.86 -1.47 22.21
C ASP A 73 -2.44 -1.73 20.75
N ARG A 74 -1.24 -1.28 20.35
CA ARG A 74 -0.66 -1.35 19.00
C ARG A 74 -1.56 -0.73 17.93
N THR A 75 -2.21 0.36 18.29
CA THR A 75 -3.10 1.14 17.42
C THR A 75 -2.49 2.47 16.99
N ALA A 76 -1.40 2.89 17.62
CA ALA A 76 -0.71 4.13 17.28
C ALA A 76 0.78 4.08 17.59
N CYS A 77 1.54 4.95 16.91
CA CYS A 77 2.97 5.18 17.15
C CYS A 77 3.25 6.67 17.16
N GLU A 78 3.82 7.16 18.26
CA GLU A 78 4.12 8.59 18.44
C GLU A 78 5.62 8.85 18.31
N TYR A 79 5.95 9.88 17.53
CA TYR A 79 7.31 10.32 17.27
C TYR A 79 7.69 11.48 18.20
N ALA A 80 8.99 11.71 18.34
CA ALA A 80 9.51 12.71 19.29
C ALA A 80 9.07 14.16 18.98
N ASP A 81 8.67 14.45 17.75
CA ASP A 81 8.15 15.76 17.32
C ASP A 81 6.63 15.92 17.54
N GLY A 82 5.96 14.88 18.05
CA GLY A 82 4.52 14.84 18.30
C GLY A 82 3.69 14.37 17.11
N SER A 83 4.30 14.13 15.94
CA SER A 83 3.62 13.46 14.85
C SER A 83 3.34 12.00 15.21
N ARG A 84 2.37 11.38 14.56
CA ARG A 84 1.96 10.01 14.88
C ARG A 84 1.40 9.27 13.69
N ILE A 85 1.52 7.95 13.73
CA ILE A 85 0.81 7.04 12.83
C ILE A 85 -0.31 6.39 13.65
N GLU A 86 -1.50 6.32 13.07
CA GLU A 86 -2.65 5.60 13.65
C GLU A 86 -3.16 4.54 12.68
N TRP A 87 -3.68 3.45 13.23
CA TRP A 87 -4.30 2.34 12.52
C TRP A 87 -5.77 2.20 12.94
N ASP A 88 -6.61 1.72 12.02
CA ASP A 88 -8.03 1.46 12.28
C ASP A 88 -8.28 0.24 13.17
N GLY A 89 -7.23 -0.56 13.42
CA GLY A 89 -7.22 -1.67 14.36
C GLY A 89 -5.82 -1.94 14.91
N SER A 90 -5.74 -2.85 15.89
CA SER A 90 -4.46 -3.29 16.46
C SER A 90 -3.61 -3.94 15.37
N VAL A 91 -2.37 -3.48 15.25
CA VAL A 91 -1.35 -4.13 14.44
C VAL A 91 -0.88 -5.40 15.14
N ASP A 92 -1.32 -6.55 14.63
CA ASP A 92 -0.79 -7.83 15.06
C ASP A 92 0.59 -8.07 14.46
N VAL A 93 1.51 -8.60 15.27
CA VAL A 93 2.82 -9.08 14.82
C VAL A 93 2.64 -10.54 14.41
N PRO A 94 2.59 -10.87 13.11
CA PRO A 94 2.36 -12.26 12.72
C PRO A 94 3.56 -13.10 13.16
N SER A 95 3.33 -14.25 13.80
CA SER A 95 4.40 -15.14 14.25
C SER A 95 5.17 -15.86 13.13
N SER A 96 4.75 -15.66 11.87
CA SER A 96 5.52 -15.94 10.63
C SER A 96 4.59 -15.81 9.42
N GLY A 97 4.99 -14.98 8.46
CA GLY A 97 4.84 -15.31 7.04
C GLY A 97 3.70 -14.72 6.23
N ILE A 98 2.53 -14.30 6.77
CA ILE A 98 1.48 -13.64 5.96
C ILE A 98 0.69 -12.61 6.78
N HIS A 99 0.43 -11.47 6.12
CA HIS A 99 -0.12 -10.19 6.56
C HIS A 99 -1.44 -10.21 7.35
N VAL A 100 -1.57 -9.20 8.21
CA VAL A 100 -2.75 -8.84 9.03
C VAL A 100 -3.62 -7.83 8.27
N PRO A 101 -4.96 -7.88 8.42
CA PRO A 101 -5.94 -6.99 7.77
C PRO A 101 -5.92 -5.58 8.37
N ILE A 102 -4.80 -4.87 8.25
CA ILE A 102 -4.84 -3.41 8.40
C ILE A 102 -5.53 -2.90 7.15
N ILE A 103 -6.75 -2.39 7.33
CA ILE A 103 -7.51 -1.83 6.21
C ILE A 103 -7.15 -0.36 6.07
N GLU A 104 -6.92 0.36 7.16
CA GLU A 104 -6.67 1.80 7.11
C GLU A 104 -5.57 2.24 8.09
N HIS A 105 -4.70 3.14 7.66
CA HIS A 105 -3.80 3.87 8.56
C HIS A 105 -3.61 5.32 8.07
N ARG A 106 -3.21 6.20 8.98
CA ARG A 106 -2.98 7.61 8.68
C ARG A 106 -1.76 8.17 9.40
N PHE A 107 -1.09 9.08 8.73
CA PHE A 107 -0.02 9.90 9.26
C PHE A 107 -0.59 11.24 9.69
N LEU A 108 -0.37 11.59 10.94
CA LEU A 108 -0.87 12.81 11.57
C LEU A 108 0.27 13.75 11.91
N GLU A 109 0.07 15.03 11.64
CA GLU A 109 0.93 16.10 12.10
C GLU A 109 0.84 16.29 13.63
N PRO A 110 1.79 17.02 14.26
CA PRO A 110 1.77 17.28 15.71
C PRO A 110 0.51 17.98 16.23
N ASP A 111 -0.23 18.69 15.37
CA ASP A 111 -1.49 19.34 15.72
C ASP A 111 -2.71 18.40 15.62
N GLY A 112 -2.48 17.14 15.19
CA GLY A 112 -3.49 16.10 15.02
C GLY A 112 -4.18 16.11 13.66
N SER A 113 -3.85 17.03 12.75
CA SER A 113 -4.39 17.02 11.39
C SER A 113 -3.79 15.88 10.54
N PRO A 114 -4.56 15.28 9.62
CA PRO A 114 -4.05 14.23 8.74
C PRO A 114 -3.18 14.83 7.64
N CYS A 115 -1.97 14.32 7.50
CA CYS A 115 -1.10 14.60 6.36
C CYS A 115 -1.34 13.60 5.22
N MET A 116 -1.49 12.31 5.58
CA MET A 116 -1.72 11.21 4.66
C MET A 116 -2.64 10.17 5.26
N THR A 117 -3.52 9.61 4.45
CA THR A 117 -4.34 8.43 4.79
C THR A 117 -4.17 7.37 3.72
N ALA A 118 -4.07 6.12 4.13
CA ALA A 118 -4.07 4.97 3.24
C ALA A 118 -5.20 4.02 3.60
N LYS A 119 -5.80 3.45 2.57
CA LYS A 119 -6.89 2.49 2.69
C LYS A 119 -6.67 1.32 1.73
N PHE A 120 -6.55 0.12 2.28
CA PHE A 120 -6.60 -1.11 1.53
C PHE A 120 -8.05 -1.41 1.15
N LEU A 121 -8.32 -1.44 -0.16
CA LEU A 121 -9.63 -1.71 -0.73
C LEU A 121 -9.82 -3.19 -1.08
N GLY A 122 -8.80 -4.02 -0.84
CA GLY A 122 -8.82 -5.45 -1.13
C GLY A 122 -7.42 -6.01 -1.32
N ILE A 123 -7.33 -7.20 -1.92
CA ILE A 123 -6.06 -7.85 -2.24
C ILE A 123 -5.31 -6.98 -3.24
N ALA A 124 -4.14 -6.48 -2.83
CA ALA A 124 -3.26 -5.64 -3.65
C ALA A 124 -3.95 -4.38 -4.24
N HIS A 125 -4.90 -3.83 -3.51
CA HIS A 125 -5.66 -2.64 -3.89
C HIS A 125 -5.53 -1.63 -2.77
N VAL A 126 -4.92 -0.47 -3.03
CA VAL A 126 -4.73 0.58 -2.03
C VAL A 126 -5.10 1.93 -2.62
N ALA A 127 -5.86 2.71 -1.86
CA ALA A 127 -6.09 4.12 -2.11
C ALA A 127 -5.25 4.92 -1.12
N LEU A 128 -4.58 5.96 -1.63
CA LEU A 128 -3.66 6.78 -0.88
C LEU A 128 -4.08 8.24 -1.07
N ASP A 129 -4.44 8.90 0.02
CA ASP A 129 -4.82 10.32 0.06
C ASP A 129 -3.69 11.09 0.73
N VAL A 130 -3.05 11.99 -0.01
CA VAL A 130 -2.04 12.91 0.53
C VAL A 130 -2.47 14.32 0.21
N GLY A 131 -2.69 15.13 1.25
CA GLY A 131 -3.11 16.52 1.08
C GLY A 131 -4.46 16.71 0.34
N GLY A 132 -5.32 15.67 0.29
CA GLY A 132 -6.60 15.68 -0.42
C GLY A 132 -6.53 15.13 -1.85
N ASP A 133 -5.33 14.81 -2.34
CA ASP A 133 -5.14 14.20 -3.66
C ASP A 133 -5.07 12.67 -3.52
N VAL A 134 -6.04 11.98 -4.14
CA VAL A 134 -6.17 10.52 -4.06
C VAL A 134 -5.49 9.83 -5.24
N THR A 135 -4.58 8.91 -4.96
CA THR A 135 -4.00 7.97 -5.91
C THR A 135 -4.45 6.55 -5.59
N VAL A 136 -4.85 5.76 -6.59
CA VAL A 136 -5.18 4.35 -6.42
C VAL A 136 -4.14 3.49 -7.11
N LEU A 137 -3.58 2.53 -6.37
CA LEU A 137 -2.71 1.48 -6.89
C LEU A 137 -3.42 0.13 -6.78
N HIS A 138 -3.50 -0.57 -7.90
CA HIS A 138 -4.15 -1.86 -8.01
C HIS A 138 -3.26 -2.89 -8.70
N ALA A 139 -3.06 -4.07 -8.14
CA ALA A 139 -2.52 -5.20 -8.89
C ALA A 139 -3.62 -6.24 -9.19
N ASP A 140 -4.03 -6.31 -10.47
CA ASP A 140 -4.94 -7.33 -11.02
C ASP A 140 -4.32 -8.74 -10.95
N SER A 141 -2.98 -8.82 -11.06
CA SER A 141 -2.22 -10.07 -11.01
C SER A 141 -0.82 -9.82 -10.46
N LEU A 142 -0.02 -10.89 -10.30
CA LEU A 142 1.39 -10.76 -9.87
C LEU A 142 2.24 -9.86 -10.78
N THR A 143 1.84 -9.67 -12.03
CA THR A 143 2.58 -8.89 -13.02
C THR A 143 1.71 -7.88 -13.75
N THR A 144 0.47 -7.67 -13.32
CA THR A 144 -0.46 -6.73 -13.94
C THR A 144 -0.91 -5.75 -12.88
N PHE A 145 -0.72 -4.46 -13.14
CA PHE A 145 -1.15 -3.41 -12.23
C PHE A 145 -1.63 -2.17 -12.96
N GLU A 146 -2.41 -1.40 -12.23
CA GLU A 146 -3.07 -0.18 -12.64
C GLU A 146 -2.78 0.92 -11.62
N LEU A 147 -2.58 2.14 -12.13
CA LEU A 147 -2.41 3.35 -11.34
C LEU A 147 -3.45 4.38 -11.79
N ILE A 148 -4.27 4.86 -10.87
CA ILE A 148 -5.22 5.94 -11.11
C ILE A 148 -4.71 7.19 -10.40
N CYS A 149 -4.40 8.23 -11.16
CA CYS A 149 -3.91 9.50 -10.66
C CYS A 149 -5.05 10.38 -10.09
N PRO A 150 -4.75 11.42 -9.29
CA PRO A 150 -5.74 12.34 -8.74
C PRO A 150 -6.60 13.07 -9.80
N ASP A 151 -6.05 13.26 -11.00
CA ASP A 151 -6.77 13.87 -12.12
C ASP A 151 -7.63 12.88 -12.95
N GLY A 152 -7.76 11.63 -12.47
CA GLY A 152 -8.54 10.57 -13.11
C GLY A 152 -7.77 9.78 -14.18
N ARG A 153 -6.58 10.22 -14.60
CA ARG A 153 -5.80 9.46 -15.59
C ARG A 153 -5.44 8.09 -15.05
N THR A 154 -5.79 7.08 -15.82
CA THR A 154 -5.48 5.67 -15.53
C THR A 154 -4.32 5.19 -16.39
N TYR A 155 -3.35 4.53 -15.77
CA TYR A 155 -2.23 3.89 -16.41
C TYR A 155 -2.28 2.39 -16.15
N ARG A 156 -2.02 1.57 -17.18
CA ARG A 156 -1.95 0.11 -17.08
C ARG A 156 -0.73 -0.44 -17.80
N ASN A 157 -0.35 -1.66 -17.43
CA ASN A 157 0.77 -2.37 -18.04
C ASN A 157 0.37 -3.58 -18.92
N ASP A 158 -0.91 -3.76 -19.20
CA ASP A 158 -1.46 -4.81 -20.06
C ASP A 158 -2.07 -4.25 -21.35
N VAL A 159 -1.72 -3.01 -21.71
CA VAL A 159 -2.19 -2.31 -22.90
C VAL A 159 -1.08 -2.10 -23.94
N GLU A 160 -1.47 -1.85 -25.19
CA GLU A 160 -0.52 -1.60 -26.29
C GLU A 160 0.36 -0.36 -26.01
N GLY A 161 1.67 -0.50 -26.23
CA GLY A 161 2.64 0.58 -25.98
C GLY A 161 3.30 0.54 -24.60
N THR A 162 2.93 -0.42 -23.74
CA THR A 162 3.58 -0.64 -22.43
C THR A 162 5.07 -0.98 -22.58
N CYS A 163 5.89 -0.51 -21.64
CA CYS A 163 7.31 -0.86 -21.58
C CYS A 163 7.52 -2.40 -21.45
N PRO A 164 8.33 -3.05 -22.31
CA PRO A 164 8.44 -4.51 -22.34
C PRO A 164 8.99 -5.18 -21.07
N ASP A 165 9.74 -4.46 -20.24
CA ASP A 165 10.40 -4.97 -19.03
C ASP A 165 9.59 -4.73 -17.75
N LEU A 166 8.39 -4.14 -17.87
CA LEU A 166 7.67 -3.60 -16.75
C LEU A 166 7.23 -4.70 -15.75
N GLY A 167 6.85 -5.88 -16.22
CA GLY A 167 6.60 -7.02 -15.31
C GLY A 167 7.82 -7.45 -14.50
N ALA A 168 9.04 -7.35 -15.05
CA ALA A 168 10.27 -7.66 -14.31
C ALA A 168 10.60 -6.55 -13.31
N ARG A 169 10.41 -5.28 -13.69
CA ARG A 169 10.61 -4.12 -12.80
C ARG A 169 9.62 -4.12 -11.63
N TRP A 170 8.38 -4.54 -11.85
CA TRP A 170 7.39 -4.74 -10.79
C TRP A 170 7.90 -5.74 -9.74
N LEU A 171 8.35 -6.92 -10.18
CA LEU A 171 8.88 -7.97 -9.31
C LEU A 171 10.17 -7.56 -8.59
N ALA A 172 10.92 -6.61 -9.16
CA ALA A 172 12.11 -6.02 -8.55
C ALA A 172 11.77 -4.85 -7.60
N HIS A 173 10.49 -4.50 -7.42
CA HIS A 173 10.03 -3.34 -6.66
C HIS A 173 10.58 -2.00 -7.21
N GLU A 174 10.83 -1.91 -8.51
CA GLU A 174 11.31 -0.67 -9.17
C GLU A 174 10.16 0.21 -9.70
N LEU A 175 8.92 -0.18 -9.41
CA LEU A 175 7.70 0.45 -9.90
C LEU A 175 6.85 0.99 -8.76
N PRO A 176 5.86 1.86 -9.07
CA PRO A 176 4.93 2.38 -8.09
C PRO A 176 4.46 1.35 -7.07
N GLY A 177 4.75 1.55 -5.79
CA GLY A 177 4.42 0.58 -4.77
C GLY A 177 4.46 1.16 -3.37
N TYR A 178 3.57 0.65 -2.53
CA TYR A 178 3.45 1.02 -1.13
C TYR A 178 3.37 -0.26 -0.32
N ASP A 179 4.33 -0.48 0.58
CA ASP A 179 4.40 -1.67 1.42
C ASP A 179 4.47 -1.28 2.90
N VAL A 180 3.68 -1.95 3.74
CA VAL A 180 3.85 -1.96 5.20
C VAL A 180 4.31 -3.34 5.61
N VAL A 181 5.52 -3.43 6.15
CA VAL A 181 6.17 -4.70 6.49
C VAL A 181 6.36 -4.78 8.00
N CYS A 182 5.53 -5.58 8.66
CA CYS A 182 5.67 -5.93 10.07
C CYS A 182 6.25 -7.35 10.16
N ASP A 183 7.57 -7.47 10.23
CA ASP A 183 8.23 -8.78 10.38
C ASP A 183 8.24 -9.19 11.86
N ALA A 184 8.03 -10.47 12.14
CA ALA A 184 8.08 -11.04 13.49
C ALA A 184 9.47 -10.93 14.11
N ASP A 185 10.50 -11.00 13.26
CA ASP A 185 11.90 -10.95 13.64
C ASP A 185 12.45 -9.50 13.64
N ALA A 186 11.78 -8.59 12.93
CA ALA A 186 12.06 -7.17 13.02
C ALA A 186 11.32 -6.62 14.24
N ALA A 187 12.03 -5.98 15.16
CA ALA A 187 11.40 -5.35 16.32
C ALA A 187 10.51 -4.14 15.95
N ALA A 188 10.05 -4.02 14.70
CA ALA A 188 9.30 -2.90 14.17
C ALA A 188 8.47 -3.25 12.90
N CYS A 189 7.44 -2.45 12.64
CA CYS A 189 6.83 -2.29 11.32
C CYS A 189 7.59 -1.23 10.52
N GLU A 190 7.95 -1.53 9.27
CA GLU A 190 8.59 -0.60 8.34
C GLU A 190 7.61 -0.17 7.24
N PHE A 191 7.69 1.11 6.88
CA PHE A 191 6.90 1.72 5.81
C PHE A 191 7.82 1.98 4.62
N LEU A 192 7.46 1.41 3.48
CA LEU A 192 8.28 1.43 2.27
C LEU A 192 7.51 2.03 1.10
N VAL A 193 8.21 2.85 0.31
CA VAL A 193 7.73 3.35 -0.97
C VAL A 193 8.69 2.91 -2.07
N ASN A 194 8.10 2.46 -3.18
CA ASN A 194 8.81 1.91 -4.32
C ASN A 194 8.63 2.83 -5.54
N GLY A 195 9.58 2.81 -6.47
CA GLY A 195 9.45 3.56 -7.73
C GLY A 195 9.47 5.09 -7.58
N SER A 196 10.11 5.62 -6.51
CA SER A 196 10.31 7.07 -6.29
C SER A 196 11.43 7.69 -7.15
N GLY A 197 12.11 6.89 -7.98
CA GLY A 197 13.06 7.37 -9.00
C GLY A 197 14.54 7.29 -8.63
N ASP A 198 14.92 6.75 -7.46
CA ASP A 198 16.32 6.38 -7.19
C ASP A 198 16.60 4.95 -7.72
N PRO A 199 17.37 4.79 -8.82
CA PRO A 199 17.66 3.47 -9.37
C PRO A 199 18.54 2.60 -8.45
N GLY A 200 19.14 3.18 -7.40
CA GLY A 200 19.97 2.46 -6.44
C GLY A 200 19.21 1.87 -5.26
N GLU A 201 18.02 2.37 -4.95
CA GLU A 201 17.20 1.97 -3.80
C GLU A 201 15.75 1.72 -4.26
N PRO A 202 15.45 0.54 -4.84
CA PRO A 202 14.11 0.26 -5.38
C PRO A 202 13.02 0.35 -4.30
N ARG A 203 13.38 0.09 -3.04
CA ARG A 203 12.53 0.28 -1.87
C ARG A 203 13.15 1.31 -0.94
N GLN A 204 12.50 2.45 -0.79
CA GLN A 204 12.90 3.47 0.16
C GLN A 204 12.11 3.30 1.45
N ARG A 205 12.81 3.01 2.55
CA ARG A 205 12.19 3.07 3.88
C ARG A 205 11.98 4.52 4.26
N VAL A 206 10.74 4.88 4.55
CA VAL A 206 10.38 6.24 4.96
C VAL A 206 10.35 6.39 6.48
N THR A 207 9.90 5.36 7.22
CA THR A 207 9.83 5.36 8.68
C THR A 207 9.60 3.95 9.22
N SER A 208 9.65 3.83 10.55
CA SER A 208 9.37 2.61 11.26
C SER A 208 8.67 2.86 12.60
N CYS A 209 7.92 1.86 13.06
CA CYS A 209 7.38 1.82 14.40
C CYS A 209 7.74 0.53 15.12
N GLY A 210 8.45 0.65 16.24
CA GLY A 210 8.93 -0.45 17.08
C GLY A 210 7.87 -1.06 17.99
N PHE A 211 8.03 -2.35 18.31
CA PHE A 211 7.20 -3.11 19.26
C PHE A 211 7.71 -3.05 20.70
#